data_AF-A0A8T3W6C3-F1
#
_entry.id   AF-A0A8T3W6C3-F1
#
_cell.length_a   1.000
_cell.length_b   1.000
_cell.length_c   1.000
_cell.angle_alpha   90.00
_cell.angle_beta   90.00
_cell.angle_gamma   90.00
#
_symmetry.space_group_name_H-M   'P 1'
#
loop_
_entity.id
_entity.type
_entity.pdbx_description
1 polymer ?
#
loop_
_entity_poly.entity_id
_entity_poly.type
_entity_poly.pdbx_seq_one_letter_code
_entity_poly.pdbx_strand_id
1 'polypeptide(L)'
;MEKGISQWLKEGKQSKITPRIKKIAREFKESELEKIFRMLKWIDTNISSEKNHKKILRIFASRSADQLIKEKNDTGCHDTTLLTVTFLRTLGIPSKYVLGIDKMKPTKGGHCVAEAYIGKRWVLIDPTFFQLNLIPSRSSFYRDNHVIKKGLDSWDCGIKTVDDWNNTSKELIKKIKISKK
;
A
#
# COMPACT_ATOMS: atom_id res chain seq x y z
N MET A 1 -5.99 -23.03 2.91
CA MET A 1 -6.04 -21.69 2.29
C MET A 1 -6.31 -21.89 0.80
N GLU A 2 -7.31 -21.22 0.22
CA GLU A 2 -7.65 -21.39 -1.21
C GLU A 2 -6.45 -21.04 -2.11
N LYS A 3 -6.28 -21.75 -3.24
CA LYS A 3 -5.12 -21.62 -4.14
C LYS A 3 -4.86 -20.19 -4.64
N GLY A 4 -5.89 -19.33 -4.67
CA GLY A 4 -5.77 -17.92 -5.07
C GLY A 4 -5.36 -16.95 -3.95
N ILE A 5 -5.36 -17.39 -2.69
CA ILE A 5 -5.10 -16.52 -1.53
C ILE A 5 -3.63 -16.58 -1.11
N SER A 6 -3.03 -17.78 -1.14
CA SER A 6 -1.64 -17.99 -0.70
C SER A 6 -0.61 -17.21 -1.52
N GLN A 7 -0.92 -16.87 -2.79
CA GLN A 7 -0.05 -15.99 -3.58
C GLN A 7 0.17 -14.62 -2.93
N TRP A 8 -0.79 -14.14 -2.12
CA TRP A 8 -0.73 -12.84 -1.45
C TRP A 8 0.04 -12.89 -0.13
N LEU A 9 0.60 -14.04 0.22
CA LEU A 9 1.63 -14.17 1.26
C LEU A 9 3.04 -13.98 0.69
N LYS A 10 3.21 -13.99 -0.63
CA LYS A 10 4.52 -13.82 -1.26
C LYS A 10 5.05 -12.41 -1.08
N GLU A 11 6.37 -12.31 -1.08
CA GLU A 11 7.09 -11.04 -1.03
C GLU A 11 7.24 -10.47 -2.44
N GLY A 12 7.13 -9.15 -2.57
CA GLY A 12 7.56 -8.43 -3.77
C GLY A 12 9.00 -7.93 -3.63
N LYS A 13 9.51 -7.28 -4.68
CA LYS A 13 10.90 -6.77 -4.69
C LYS A 13 11.12 -5.65 -3.68
N GLN A 14 10.11 -4.79 -3.50
CA GLN A 14 10.13 -3.66 -2.57
C GLN A 14 9.73 -4.11 -1.15
N SER A 15 8.89 -5.14 -1.07
CA SER A 15 8.30 -5.69 0.15
C SER A 15 9.00 -6.96 0.67
N LYS A 16 10.31 -7.12 0.40
CA LYS A 16 11.10 -8.24 0.94
C LYS A 16 11.09 -8.26 2.46
N ILE A 17 10.84 -9.43 3.05
CA ILE A 17 10.76 -9.64 4.50
C ILE A 17 12.16 -9.95 5.04
N THR A 18 12.84 -8.91 5.50
CA THR A 18 14.17 -9.01 6.10
C THR A 18 14.12 -9.49 7.56
N PRO A 19 15.25 -9.93 8.15
CA PRO A 19 15.31 -10.24 9.58
C PRO A 19 14.88 -9.07 10.49
N ARG A 20 15.12 -7.81 10.08
CA ARG A 20 14.68 -6.62 10.81
C ARG A 20 13.16 -6.51 10.85
N ILE A 21 12.52 -6.71 9.69
CA ILE A 21 11.05 -6.71 9.57
C ILE A 21 10.45 -7.84 10.41
N LYS A 22 11.02 -9.06 10.33
CA LYS A 22 10.60 -10.20 11.18
C LYS A 22 10.73 -9.88 12.66
N LYS A 23 11.83 -9.22 13.07
CA LYS A 23 12.06 -8.85 14.47
C LYS A 23 10.97 -7.90 14.98
N ILE A 24 10.64 -6.86 14.22
CA ILE A 24 9.57 -5.90 14.57
C ILE A 24 8.21 -6.58 14.59
N ALA A 25 7.89 -7.37 13.55
CA ALA A 25 6.58 -8.03 13.46
C ALA A 25 6.29 -8.98 14.63
N ARG A 26 7.32 -9.59 15.24
CA ARG A 26 7.16 -10.46 16.43
C ARG A 26 6.65 -9.72 17.68
N GLU A 27 6.68 -8.40 17.68
CA GLU A 27 6.14 -7.58 18.78
C GLU A 27 4.60 -7.50 18.73
N PHE A 28 3.98 -7.81 17.58
CA PHE A 28 2.52 -7.75 17.38
C PHE A 28 1.87 -9.11 17.72
N LYS A 29 1.71 -9.40 19.02
CA LYS A 29 1.27 -10.71 19.55
C LYS A 29 -0.24 -10.80 19.78
N GLU A 30 -0.98 -9.73 19.56
CA GLU A 30 -2.39 -9.61 19.90
C GLU A 30 -3.30 -10.43 18.96
N SER A 31 -4.62 -10.35 19.17
CA SER A 31 -5.62 -10.95 18.27
C SER A 31 -5.61 -10.30 16.87
N GLU A 32 -6.27 -10.90 15.86
CA GLU A 32 -6.14 -10.48 14.45
C GLU A 32 -6.37 -8.99 14.19
N LEU A 33 -7.40 -8.36 14.77
CA LEU A 33 -7.65 -6.94 14.55
C LEU A 33 -6.74 -6.07 15.42
N GLU A 34 -6.51 -6.44 16.67
CA GLU A 34 -5.66 -5.70 17.60
C GLU A 34 -4.21 -5.60 17.09
N LYS A 35 -3.67 -6.69 16.53
CA LYS A 35 -2.31 -6.67 15.96
C LYS A 35 -2.21 -5.73 14.76
N ILE A 36 -3.29 -5.57 13.98
CA ILE A 36 -3.33 -4.62 12.86
C ILE A 36 -3.30 -3.20 13.40
N PHE A 37 -4.11 -2.87 14.40
CA PHE A 37 -4.07 -1.56 15.04
C PHE A 37 -2.71 -1.27 15.69
N ARG A 38 -2.11 -2.26 16.36
CA ARG A 38 -0.78 -2.15 16.95
C ARG A 38 0.29 -1.89 15.91
N MET A 39 0.24 -2.60 14.78
CA MET A 39 1.13 -2.43 13.64
C MET A 39 0.98 -1.03 13.01
N LEU A 40 -0.24 -0.57 12.76
CA LEU A 40 -0.49 0.78 12.21
C LEU A 40 0.03 1.87 13.14
N LYS A 41 -0.24 1.73 14.45
CA LYS A 41 0.30 2.63 15.47
C LYS A 41 1.83 2.60 15.50
N TRP A 42 2.44 1.43 15.37
CA TRP A 42 3.90 1.32 15.29
C TRP A 42 4.45 2.10 14.09
N ILE A 43 3.84 1.98 12.91
CA ILE A 43 4.25 2.72 11.71
C ILE A 43 4.19 4.22 11.98
N ASP A 44 3.05 4.73 12.43
CA ASP A 44 2.84 6.16 12.72
C ASP A 44 3.77 6.71 13.80
N THR A 45 4.08 5.92 14.82
CA THR A 45 5.00 6.32 15.90
C THR A 45 6.46 6.32 15.46
N ASN A 46 6.87 5.42 14.55
CA ASN A 46 8.28 5.18 14.23
C ASN A 46 8.73 5.72 12.87
N ILE A 47 7.79 6.06 11.99
CA ILE A 47 8.05 6.50 10.61
C ILE A 47 7.47 7.90 10.43
N SER A 48 8.35 8.89 10.28
CA SER A 48 7.94 10.28 10.08
C SER A 48 7.73 10.58 8.60
N SER A 49 6.68 11.34 8.25
CA SER A 49 6.53 11.76 6.85
C SER A 49 7.53 12.84 6.46
N GLU A 50 8.26 12.62 5.37
CA GLU A 50 9.10 13.64 4.73
C GLU A 50 8.23 14.83 4.27
N LYS A 51 8.71 16.05 4.50
CA LYS A 51 7.98 17.29 4.14
C LYS A 51 8.66 18.06 3.02
N ASN A 52 9.94 17.79 2.74
CA ASN A 52 10.65 18.42 1.65
C ASN A 52 10.19 17.85 0.30
N HIS A 53 9.43 18.66 -0.44
CA HIS A 53 8.87 18.26 -1.72
C HIS A 53 9.92 17.81 -2.76
N LYS A 54 11.04 18.51 -2.86
CA LYS A 54 12.13 18.12 -3.80
C LYS A 54 12.69 16.74 -3.44
N LYS A 55 12.85 16.46 -2.14
CA LYS A 55 13.31 15.15 -1.66
C LYS A 55 12.25 14.08 -1.94
N ILE A 56 10.97 14.33 -1.62
CA ILE A 56 9.86 13.42 -1.93
C ILE A 56 9.91 13.00 -3.41
N LEU A 57 9.96 13.95 -4.33
CA LEU A 57 9.98 13.65 -5.76
C LEU A 57 11.19 12.78 -6.17
N ARG A 58 12.35 13.00 -5.54
CA ARG A 58 13.58 12.25 -5.84
C ARG A 58 13.54 10.80 -5.35
N ILE A 59 12.88 10.52 -4.24
CA ILE A 59 12.87 9.19 -3.60
C ILE A 59 11.49 8.52 -3.60
N PHE A 60 10.52 9.09 -4.32
CA PHE A 60 9.18 8.55 -4.48
C PHE A 60 9.22 7.12 -5.01
N ALA A 61 8.60 6.20 -4.27
CA ALA A 61 8.49 4.79 -4.60
C ALA A 61 9.81 4.07 -4.93
N SER A 62 10.98 4.62 -4.58
CA SER A 62 12.28 4.04 -4.95
C SER A 62 12.94 3.19 -3.86
N ARG A 63 12.33 3.15 -2.67
CA ARG A 63 12.89 2.50 -1.47
C ARG A 63 12.14 1.23 -1.12
N SER A 64 12.86 0.24 -0.59
CA SER A 64 12.28 -0.98 0.00
C SER A 64 11.71 -0.74 1.40
N ALA A 65 10.86 -1.65 1.87
CA ALA A 65 10.29 -1.61 3.22
C ALA A 65 11.39 -1.58 4.31
N ASP A 66 12.50 -2.31 4.13
CA ASP A 66 13.61 -2.30 5.08
C ASP A 66 14.34 -0.94 5.11
N GLN A 67 14.50 -0.30 3.95
CA GLN A 67 15.07 1.05 3.86
C GLN A 67 14.17 2.07 4.56
N LEU A 68 12.85 2.02 4.36
CA LEU A 68 11.91 2.89 5.06
C LEU A 68 12.03 2.78 6.59
N ILE A 69 12.12 1.56 7.10
CA ILE A 69 12.31 1.31 8.55
C ILE A 69 13.67 1.82 9.02
N LYS A 70 14.73 1.63 8.22
CA LYS A 70 16.09 2.07 8.57
C LYS A 70 16.19 3.60 8.60
N GLU A 71 15.59 4.27 7.62
CA GLU A 71 15.61 5.73 7.46
C GLU A 71 14.56 6.43 8.34
N LYS A 72 13.59 5.68 8.86
CA LYS A 72 12.49 6.15 9.71
C LYS A 72 11.67 7.28 9.07
N ASN A 73 11.53 7.27 7.74
CA ASN A 73 10.71 8.23 7.05
C ASN A 73 9.98 7.69 5.80
N ASP A 74 8.76 8.15 5.60
CA ASP A 74 7.95 7.87 4.40
C ASP A 74 7.86 9.11 3.49
N THR A 75 7.37 8.91 2.28
CA THR A 75 7.05 9.98 1.33
C THR A 75 5.57 10.01 0.95
N GLY A 76 4.70 9.43 1.79
CA GLY A 76 3.25 9.39 1.61
C GLY A 76 2.66 7.98 1.52
N CYS A 77 1.39 7.92 1.07
CA CYS A 77 0.56 6.71 1.18
C CYS A 77 1.15 5.46 0.53
N HIS A 78 1.97 5.60 -0.51
CA HIS A 78 2.62 4.48 -1.17
C HIS A 78 3.63 3.75 -0.27
N ASP A 79 4.41 4.51 0.50
CA ASP A 79 5.43 3.99 1.44
C ASP A 79 4.74 3.41 2.69
N THR A 80 3.75 4.11 3.25
CA THR A 80 2.99 3.61 4.42
C THR A 80 2.21 2.33 4.07
N THR A 81 1.62 2.26 2.87
CA THR A 81 0.95 1.04 2.37
C THR A 81 1.93 -0.09 2.13
N LEU A 82 3.12 0.21 1.58
CA LEU A 82 4.20 -0.77 1.42
C LEU A 82 4.58 -1.41 2.77
N LEU A 83 4.81 -0.60 3.80
CA LEU A 83 5.10 -1.10 5.15
C LEU A 83 3.96 -1.96 5.68
N THR A 84 2.72 -1.50 5.51
CA THR A 84 1.52 -2.19 5.96
C THR A 84 1.40 -3.59 5.33
N VAL A 85 1.48 -3.71 4.00
CA VAL A 85 1.39 -5.02 3.34
C VAL A 85 2.55 -5.94 3.72
N THR A 86 3.74 -5.37 3.90
CA THR A 86 4.94 -6.14 4.28
C THR A 86 4.82 -6.72 5.67
N PHE A 87 4.35 -5.94 6.66
CA PHE A 87 4.11 -6.44 8.01
C PHE A 87 2.97 -7.46 8.05
N LEU A 88 1.85 -7.21 7.36
CA LEU A 88 0.73 -8.16 7.29
C LEU A 88 1.21 -9.54 6.79
N ARG A 89 1.99 -9.59 5.71
CA ARG A 89 2.54 -10.85 5.19
C ARG A 89 3.52 -11.50 6.15
N THR A 90 4.33 -10.71 6.83
CA THR A 90 5.24 -11.20 7.88
C THR A 90 4.47 -11.87 9.02
N LEU A 91 3.27 -11.38 9.33
CA LEU A 91 2.35 -11.93 10.32
C LEU A 91 1.49 -13.10 9.78
N GLY A 92 1.73 -13.55 8.55
CA GLY A 92 0.98 -14.64 7.93
C GLY A 92 -0.41 -14.23 7.40
N ILE A 93 -0.68 -12.93 7.27
CA ILE A 93 -1.93 -12.40 6.73
C ILE A 93 -1.75 -12.11 5.24
N PRO A 94 -2.45 -12.82 4.34
CA PRO A 94 -2.37 -12.55 2.91
C PRO A 94 -2.84 -11.11 2.61
N SER A 95 -2.03 -10.35 1.88
CA SER A 95 -2.34 -8.94 1.63
C SER A 95 -1.96 -8.47 0.22
N LYS A 96 -2.71 -7.49 -0.28
CA LYS A 96 -2.50 -6.85 -1.58
C LYS A 96 -2.17 -5.38 -1.38
N TYR A 97 -1.21 -4.90 -2.15
CA TYR A 97 -1.04 -3.48 -2.39
C TYR A 97 -2.04 -3.05 -3.47
N VAL A 98 -2.88 -2.06 -3.18
CA VAL A 98 -3.92 -1.59 -4.13
C VAL A 98 -3.62 -0.14 -4.51
N LEU A 99 -3.41 0.07 -5.81
CA LEU A 99 -3.10 1.35 -6.41
C LEU A 99 -4.37 1.96 -7.04
N GLY A 100 -4.72 3.18 -6.63
CA GLY A 100 -5.86 3.93 -7.16
C GLY A 100 -5.45 5.31 -7.68
N ILE A 101 -6.07 5.74 -8.77
CA ILE A 101 -5.96 7.11 -9.29
C ILE A 101 -7.30 7.82 -9.10
N ASP A 102 -7.26 9.06 -8.62
CA ASP A 102 -8.44 9.86 -8.31
C ASP A 102 -9.31 10.08 -9.57
N LYS A 103 -10.62 9.84 -9.47
CA LYS A 103 -11.56 9.96 -10.61
C LYS A 103 -11.73 11.41 -11.07
N MET A 104 -11.66 12.38 -10.17
CA MET A 104 -11.89 13.80 -10.43
C MET A 104 -10.61 14.55 -10.79
N LYS A 105 -9.46 14.13 -10.23
CA LYS A 105 -8.14 14.77 -10.39
C LYS A 105 -7.05 13.75 -10.78
N PRO A 106 -7.22 13.00 -11.89
CA PRO A 106 -6.35 11.87 -12.23
C PRO A 106 -4.87 12.23 -12.50
N THR A 107 -4.55 13.51 -12.76
CA THR A 107 -3.17 13.99 -12.99
C THR A 107 -2.45 14.44 -11.72
N LYS A 108 -3.17 14.65 -10.62
CA LYS A 108 -2.63 15.25 -9.39
C LYS A 108 -2.94 14.43 -8.14
N GLY A 109 -3.83 13.45 -8.25
CA GLY A 109 -4.36 12.71 -7.13
C GLY A 109 -4.40 11.21 -7.39
N GLY A 110 -4.36 10.49 -6.29
CA GLY A 110 -4.54 9.06 -6.20
C GLY A 110 -4.20 8.63 -4.79
N HIS A 111 -4.36 7.35 -4.52
CA HIS A 111 -4.14 6.81 -3.19
C HIS A 111 -3.70 5.36 -3.27
N CYS A 112 -3.04 4.91 -2.21
CA CYS A 112 -2.63 3.53 -2.05
C CYS A 112 -3.21 2.99 -0.74
N VAL A 113 -3.75 1.78 -0.79
CA VAL A 113 -4.34 1.09 0.37
C VAL A 113 -3.95 -0.37 0.36
N ALA A 114 -4.12 -1.05 1.50
CA ALA A 114 -3.91 -2.48 1.62
C ALA A 114 -5.27 -3.21 1.61
N GLU A 115 -5.36 -4.34 0.91
CA GLU A 115 -6.41 -5.34 1.17
C GLU A 115 -5.80 -6.49 1.96
N ALA A 116 -6.37 -6.87 3.09
CA ALA A 116 -5.94 -7.98 3.93
C ALA A 116 -7.02 -9.06 4.00
N TYR A 117 -6.62 -10.33 3.94
CA TYR A 117 -7.55 -11.45 4.07
C TYR A 117 -7.64 -11.91 5.53
N ILE A 118 -8.70 -11.50 6.22
CA ILE A 118 -8.93 -11.69 7.66
C ILE A 118 -10.29 -12.35 7.84
N GLY A 119 -10.44 -13.34 8.71
CA GLY A 119 -11.75 -13.94 8.99
C GLY A 119 -12.50 -14.45 7.73
N LYS A 120 -11.76 -15.04 6.78
CA LYS A 120 -12.25 -15.53 5.47
C LYS A 120 -12.85 -14.45 4.55
N ARG A 121 -12.45 -13.18 4.69
CA ARG A 121 -12.90 -12.09 3.80
C ARG A 121 -11.78 -11.08 3.53
N TRP A 122 -11.87 -10.39 2.41
CA TRP A 122 -11.01 -9.24 2.14
C TRP A 122 -11.53 -8.01 2.87
N VAL A 123 -10.65 -7.38 3.65
CA VAL A 123 -10.88 -6.13 4.36
C VAL A 123 -9.91 -5.09 3.80
N LEU A 124 -10.37 -3.86 3.61
CA LEU A 124 -9.52 -2.77 3.16
C LEU A 124 -8.99 -2.01 4.38
N ILE A 125 -7.68 -1.78 4.41
CA ILE A 125 -6.96 -1.03 5.42
C ILE A 125 -6.35 0.18 4.72
N ASP A 126 -6.73 1.37 5.18
CA ASP A 126 -6.12 2.62 4.77
C ASP A 126 -5.18 3.10 5.89
N PRO A 127 -3.86 2.87 5.74
CA PRO A 127 -2.91 3.20 6.79
C PRO A 127 -2.64 4.70 6.89
N THR A 128 -2.98 5.49 5.87
CA THR A 128 -2.81 6.95 5.90
C THR A 128 -3.88 7.61 6.75
N PHE A 129 -5.10 7.07 6.75
CA PHE A 129 -6.23 7.62 7.51
C PHE A 129 -6.67 6.76 8.70
N PHE A 130 -5.93 5.69 9.03
CA PHE A 130 -6.28 4.75 10.10
C PHE A 130 -7.69 4.14 9.94
N GLN A 131 -8.12 3.87 8.70
CA GLN A 131 -9.45 3.34 8.42
C GLN A 131 -9.43 1.85 8.09
N LEU A 132 -10.45 1.15 8.58
CA LEU A 132 -10.70 -0.25 8.26
C LEU A 132 -12.11 -0.38 7.66
N ASN A 133 -12.21 -0.93 6.46
CA ASN A 133 -13.45 -1.11 5.72
C ASN A 133 -13.69 -2.60 5.49
N LEU A 134 -14.70 -3.16 6.16
CA LEU A 134 -15.05 -4.59 6.10
C LEU A 134 -15.57 -5.05 4.74
N ILE A 135 -16.07 -4.11 3.93
CA ILE A 135 -16.53 -4.34 2.56
C ILE A 135 -15.75 -3.38 1.66
N PRO A 136 -14.61 -3.81 1.07
CA PRO A 136 -13.74 -2.94 0.28
C PRO A 136 -14.48 -2.15 -0.80
N SER A 137 -15.40 -2.79 -1.52
CA SER A 137 -16.17 -2.15 -2.61
C SER A 137 -17.06 -0.99 -2.17
N ARG A 138 -17.35 -0.85 -0.86
CA ARG A 138 -18.15 0.24 -0.29
C ARG A 138 -17.29 1.35 0.34
N SER A 139 -15.96 1.22 0.31
CA SER A 139 -15.08 2.25 0.88
C SER A 139 -15.02 3.50 0.02
N SER A 140 -14.66 4.63 0.65
CA SER A 140 -14.34 5.88 -0.05
C SER A 140 -13.27 5.68 -1.12
N PHE A 141 -12.25 4.88 -0.83
CA PHE A 141 -11.19 4.56 -1.79
C PHE A 141 -11.75 4.05 -3.13
N TYR A 142 -12.61 3.03 -3.11
CA TYR A 142 -13.19 2.45 -4.34
C TYR A 142 -14.20 3.37 -5.02
N ARG A 143 -14.93 4.17 -4.24
CA ARG A 143 -15.87 5.16 -4.76
C ARG A 143 -15.14 6.29 -5.48
N ASP A 144 -14.03 6.75 -4.94
CA ASP A 144 -13.39 8.01 -5.36
C ASP A 144 -12.20 7.76 -6.32
N ASN A 145 -11.71 6.52 -6.45
CA ASN A 145 -10.57 6.17 -7.29
C ASN A 145 -10.90 5.11 -8.37
N HIS A 146 -10.25 5.24 -9.53
CA HIS A 146 -10.07 4.13 -10.46
C HIS A 146 -8.98 3.20 -9.93
N VAL A 147 -9.32 1.96 -9.61
CA VAL A 147 -8.31 0.95 -9.24
C VAL A 147 -7.53 0.57 -10.49
N ILE A 148 -6.23 0.85 -10.48
CA ILE A 148 -5.35 0.62 -11.61
C ILE A 148 -4.78 -0.77 -11.57
N LYS A 149 -4.24 -1.15 -10.40
CA LYS A 149 -3.59 -2.44 -10.22
C LYS A 149 -3.63 -2.88 -8.76
N LYS A 150 -3.65 -4.20 -8.58
CA LYS A 150 -3.40 -4.87 -7.31
C LYS A 150 -2.14 -5.71 -7.49
N GLY A 151 -1.20 -5.58 -6.57
CA GLY A 151 0.10 -6.23 -6.65
C GLY A 151 0.69 -6.55 -5.29
N LEU A 152 1.91 -7.08 -5.30
CA LEU A 152 2.67 -7.33 -4.07
C LEU A 152 3.18 -6.02 -3.45
N ASP A 153 3.60 -5.07 -4.27
CA ASP A 153 4.08 -3.74 -3.86
C ASP A 153 3.97 -2.74 -5.02
N SER A 154 4.45 -1.50 -4.81
CA SER A 154 4.43 -0.45 -5.83
C SER A 154 5.18 -0.88 -7.10
N TRP A 155 6.31 -1.58 -6.95
CA TRP A 155 7.13 -2.02 -8.08
C TRP A 155 6.46 -3.11 -8.90
N ASP A 156 5.79 -4.05 -8.25
CA ASP A 156 4.93 -5.04 -8.91
C ASP A 156 3.74 -4.37 -9.63
N CYS A 157 3.23 -3.27 -9.07
CA CYS A 157 2.25 -2.41 -9.73
C CYS A 157 2.83 -1.58 -10.89
N GLY A 158 4.14 -1.59 -11.12
CA GLY A 158 4.81 -0.86 -12.19
C GLY A 158 5.20 0.58 -11.84
N ILE A 159 5.06 0.99 -10.58
CA ILE A 159 5.37 2.35 -10.13
C ILE A 159 6.66 2.33 -9.30
N LYS A 160 7.75 2.86 -9.87
CA LYS A 160 9.06 2.97 -9.21
C LYS A 160 9.53 4.42 -9.06
N THR A 161 8.90 5.33 -9.80
CA THR A 161 9.24 6.75 -9.88
C THR A 161 7.99 7.61 -10.04
N VAL A 162 8.15 8.92 -9.88
CA VAL A 162 7.08 9.89 -10.16
C VAL A 162 6.67 9.86 -11.64
N ASP A 163 7.60 9.58 -12.55
CA ASP A 163 7.31 9.50 -13.97
C ASP A 163 6.46 8.28 -14.33
N ASP A 164 6.70 7.13 -13.71
CA ASP A 164 5.84 5.94 -13.86
C ASP A 164 4.40 6.24 -13.45
N TRP A 165 4.24 6.96 -12.32
CA TRP A 165 2.93 7.42 -11.85
C TRP A 165 2.27 8.34 -12.87
N ASN A 166 2.97 9.39 -13.31
CA ASN A 166 2.47 10.36 -14.28
C ASN A 166 2.07 9.71 -15.60
N ASN A 167 2.86 8.75 -16.08
CA ASN A 167 2.56 8.01 -17.31
C ASN A 167 1.32 7.13 -17.14
N THR A 168 1.21 6.42 -16.03
CA THR A 168 0.02 5.62 -15.69
C THR A 168 -1.25 6.47 -15.65
N SER A 169 -1.19 7.66 -15.02
CA SER A 169 -2.27 8.64 -15.03
C SER A 169 -2.64 9.11 -16.43
N LYS A 170 -1.65 9.43 -17.27
CA LYS A 170 -1.88 9.86 -18.67
C LYS A 170 -2.55 8.76 -19.49
N GLU A 171 -2.13 7.51 -19.34
CA GLU A 171 -2.75 6.37 -20.03
C GLU A 171 -4.19 6.14 -19.62
N LEU A 172 -4.50 6.22 -18.32
CA LEU A 172 -5.87 6.14 -17.82
C LEU A 172 -6.75 7.21 -18.46
N ILE A 173 -6.29 8.47 -18.48
CA ILE A 173 -7.03 9.59 -19.06
C ILE A 173 -7.30 9.35 -20.55
N LYS A 174 -6.32 8.84 -21.30
CA LYS A 174 -6.50 8.48 -22.72
C LYS A 174 -7.59 7.41 -22.88
N LYS A 175 -7.57 6.36 -22.06
CA LYS A 175 -8.58 5.27 -22.09
C LYS A 175 -9.99 5.78 -21.81
N ILE A 176 -10.15 6.63 -20.78
CA ILE A 176 -11.45 7.23 -20.42
C ILE A 176 -11.98 8.14 -21.55
N LYS A 177 -11.10 8.87 -22.25
CA LYS A 177 -11.53 9.72 -23.38
C LYS A 177 -11.97 8.90 -24.59
N ILE A 178 -11.31 7.77 -24.85
CA ILE A 178 -11.68 6.87 -25.96
C ILE A 178 -13.03 6.21 -25.68
N SER A 179 -13.29 5.75 -24.46
CA SER A 179 -14.54 5.07 -24.10
C SER A 179 -15.78 5.99 -24.07
N LYS A 180 -15.60 7.30 -24.23
CA LYS A 180 -16.66 8.31 -24.30
C LYS A 180 -16.99 8.73 -25.74
N LYS A 181 -16.25 8.23 -26.72
CA LYS A 181 -16.56 8.33 -28.15
C LYS A 181 -17.26 7.06 -28.60
#